data_AF-A0A836TE17-F1
#
_entry.id   AF-A0A836TE17-F1
#
_cell.length_a   1.000
_cell.length_b   1.000
_cell.length_c   1.000
_cell.angle_alpha   90.00
_cell.angle_beta   90.00
_cell.angle_gamma   90.00
#
_symmetry.space_group_name_H-M   'P 1'
#
loop_
_entity.id
_entity.type
_entity.pdbx_description
1 polymer ?
#
loop_
_entity_poly.entity_id
_entity_poly.type
_entity_poly.pdbx_seq_one_letter_code
_entity_poly.pdbx_strand_id
1 'polypeptide(L)'
;MNKHPLQDISDEEVRTFEEDGVVHLRGMFDDDWIAHLGAAIDTNLDDAGPLSLEYADEKTGGRYHGDLFLWKRGKAFRDLVFDSPAAEIAAR
;
A
#
# COMPACT_ATOMS: atom_id res chain seq x y z
N MET A 1 -2.35 9.06 -11.79
CA MET A 1 -2.49 8.90 -10.33
C MET A 1 -3.73 9.64 -9.83
N ASN A 2 -4.82 8.92 -9.65
CA ASN A 2 -6.09 9.43 -9.14
C ASN A 2 -5.95 9.91 -7.69
N LYS A 3 -6.70 10.95 -7.31
CA LYS A 3 -6.75 11.47 -5.93
C LYS A 3 -7.97 11.00 -5.14
N HIS A 4 -9.02 10.62 -5.86
CA HIS A 4 -10.29 10.12 -5.34
C HIS A 4 -10.49 8.69 -5.83
N PRO A 5 -11.27 7.87 -5.11
CA PRO A 5 -11.64 6.52 -5.55
C PRO A 5 -12.17 6.55 -6.99
N LEU A 6 -11.75 5.58 -7.80
CA LEU A 6 -12.25 5.44 -9.18
C LEU A 6 -13.64 4.80 -9.24
N GLN A 7 -14.09 4.21 -8.12
CA GLN A 7 -15.37 3.55 -7.97
C GLN A 7 -15.94 3.92 -6.59
N ASP A 8 -17.26 3.99 -6.50
CA ASP A 8 -17.94 4.20 -5.23
C ASP A 8 -17.80 2.98 -4.33
N ILE A 9 -17.67 3.22 -3.03
CA ILE A 9 -17.72 2.18 -2.00
C ILE A 9 -19.16 2.08 -1.51
N SER A 10 -19.76 0.91 -1.74
CA SER A 10 -21.15 0.62 -1.40
C SER A 10 -21.35 0.38 0.10
N ASP A 11 -22.58 0.59 0.57
CA ASP A 11 -22.96 0.24 1.95
C ASP A 11 -22.79 -1.26 2.25
N GLU A 12 -22.89 -2.11 1.21
CA GLU A 12 -22.64 -3.55 1.32
C GLU A 12 -21.17 -3.86 1.64
N GLU A 13 -20.24 -3.19 0.96
CA GLU A 13 -18.81 -3.34 1.21
C GLU A 13 -18.42 -2.84 2.59
N VAL A 14 -19.01 -1.72 3.04
CA VAL A 14 -18.81 -1.21 4.41
C VAL A 14 -19.33 -2.20 5.43
N ARG A 15 -20.54 -2.73 5.26
CA ARG A 15 -21.11 -3.73 6.18
C ARG A 15 -20.24 -5.00 6.22
N THR A 16 -19.74 -5.45 5.07
CA THR A 16 -18.83 -6.60 5.00
C THR A 16 -17.54 -6.33 5.80
N PHE A 17 -16.98 -5.13 5.70
CA PHE A 17 -15.81 -4.75 6.51
C PHE A 17 -16.12 -4.72 8.01
N GLU A 18 -17.28 -4.20 8.41
CA GLU A 18 -17.71 -4.17 9.82
C GLU A 18 -17.93 -5.58 10.41
N GLU A 19 -18.49 -6.49 9.62
CA GLU A 19 -18.81 -7.87 10.05
C GLU A 19 -17.58 -8.79 10.00
N ASP A 20 -16.81 -8.76 8.91
CA ASP A 20 -15.70 -9.69 8.65
C ASP A 20 -14.33 -9.11 9.06
N GLY A 21 -14.26 -7.81 9.33
CA GLY A 21 -13.02 -7.09 9.62
C GLY A 21 -12.16 -6.80 8.37
N VAL A 22 -12.60 -7.20 7.18
CA VAL A 22 -11.89 -6.99 5.91
C VAL A 22 -12.86 -7.03 4.72
N VAL A 23 -12.61 -6.21 3.69
CA VAL A 23 -13.34 -6.24 2.41
C VAL A 23 -12.39 -6.02 1.24
N HIS A 24 -12.69 -6.61 0.08
CA HIS A 24 -11.89 -6.45 -1.14
C HIS A 24 -12.51 -5.40 -2.07
N LEU A 25 -11.87 -4.23 -2.16
CA LEU A 25 -12.21 -3.17 -3.10
C LEU A 25 -11.34 -3.26 -4.35
N ARG A 26 -11.95 -3.45 -5.53
CA ARG A 26 -11.22 -3.58 -6.80
C ARG A 26 -11.10 -2.23 -7.53
N GLY A 27 -9.93 -1.99 -8.12
CA GLY A 27 -9.74 -0.88 -9.07
C GLY A 27 -9.79 0.50 -8.43
N MET A 28 -9.36 0.64 -7.17
CA MET A 28 -9.36 1.92 -6.46
C MET A 28 -8.16 2.83 -6.82
N PHE A 29 -7.10 2.25 -7.37
CA PHE A 29 -5.89 2.93 -7.81
C PHE A 29 -5.69 2.72 -9.31
N ASP A 30 -5.34 3.78 -10.04
CA ASP A 30 -5.00 3.70 -11.47
C ASP A 30 -3.63 3.04 -11.72
N ASP A 31 -3.39 2.69 -12.99
CA ASP A 31 -2.14 2.04 -13.42
C ASP A 31 -0.90 2.89 -13.10
N ASP A 32 -1.02 4.22 -13.10
CA ASP A 32 0.09 5.10 -12.73
C ASP A 32 0.48 4.92 -11.26
N TRP A 33 -0.49 4.79 -10.34
CA TRP A 33 -0.20 4.53 -8.93
C TRP A 33 0.48 3.18 -8.75
N ILE A 34 0.01 2.15 -9.45
CA ILE A 34 0.61 0.81 -9.40
C ILE A 34 2.06 0.85 -9.87
N ALA A 35 2.33 1.48 -11.02
CA ALA A 35 3.68 1.63 -11.54
C ALA A 35 4.58 2.46 -10.62
N HIS A 36 4.05 3.56 -10.07
CA HIS A 36 4.80 4.46 -9.19
C HIS A 36 5.22 3.78 -7.88
N LEU A 37 4.31 3.03 -7.24
CA LEU A 37 4.62 2.29 -6.02
C LEU A 37 5.53 1.10 -6.29
N GLY A 38 5.36 0.40 -7.40
CA GLY A 38 6.24 -0.69 -7.80
C GLY A 38 7.71 -0.24 -7.86
N ALA A 39 7.99 0.84 -8.58
CA ALA A 39 9.35 1.40 -8.66
C ALA A 39 9.89 1.88 -7.30
N ALA A 40 9.03 2.42 -6.44
CA ALA A 40 9.41 2.84 -5.09
C ALA A 40 9.74 1.65 -4.17
N ILE A 41 9.03 0.54 -4.33
CA ILE A 41 9.30 -0.72 -3.62
C ILE A 41 10.64 -1.28 -4.08
N ASP A 42 10.90 -1.36 -5.38
CA ASP A 42 12.20 -1.83 -5.91
C ASP A 42 13.36 -1.02 -5.33
N THR A 43 13.23 0.31 -5.34
CA THR A 43 14.22 1.22 -4.74
C THR A 43 14.41 0.94 -3.24
N ASN A 44 13.33 0.71 -2.50
CA ASN A 44 13.42 0.38 -1.07
C ASN A 44 14.05 -0.99 -0.81
N LEU A 45 13.88 -1.94 -1.72
CA LEU A 45 14.47 -3.27 -1.58
C LEU A 45 15.99 -3.24 -1.83
N ASP A 46 16.47 -2.31 -2.64
CA ASP A 46 17.89 -2.08 -2.95
C ASP A 46 18.59 -1.16 -1.92
N ASP A 47 17.89 -0.14 -1.42
CA ASP A 47 18.37 0.81 -0.40
C ASP A 47 17.40 0.82 0.80
N ALA A 48 17.43 -0.29 1.53
CA ALA A 48 16.52 -0.52 2.63
C ALA A 48 16.80 0.39 3.83
N GLY A 49 15.74 0.71 4.54
CA GLY A 49 15.79 1.53 5.72
C GLY A 49 16.59 0.97 6.89
N PRO A 50 17.01 1.84 7.84
CA PRO A 50 17.57 1.42 9.13
C PRO A 50 16.63 0.57 9.99
N LEU A 51 15.33 0.52 9.67
CA LEU A 51 14.33 -0.28 10.38
C LEU A 51 13.82 -1.44 9.52
N SER A 52 14.56 -1.77 8.46
CA SER A 52 14.26 -2.93 7.64
C SER A 52 14.68 -4.23 8.33
N LEU A 53 13.94 -5.29 8.03
CA LEU A 53 14.14 -6.64 8.55
C LEU A 53 13.95 -7.64 7.42
N GLU A 54 14.84 -8.62 7.37
CA GLU A 54 14.63 -9.83 6.59
C GLU A 54 14.14 -10.93 7.54
N TYR A 55 12.92 -11.39 7.33
CA TYR A 55 12.26 -12.39 8.16
C TYR A 55 12.44 -13.82 7.63
N ALA A 56 12.81 -13.98 6.35
CA ALA A 56 13.08 -15.30 5.80
C ALA A 56 14.44 -15.83 6.26
N ASP A 57 14.50 -17.12 6.56
CA ASP A 57 15.76 -17.84 6.75
C ASP A 57 16.35 -18.15 5.36
N GLU A 58 17.65 -17.93 5.17
CA GLU A 58 18.38 -18.25 3.94
C GLU A 58 18.18 -19.72 3.50
N LYS A 59 17.86 -20.62 4.44
CA LYS A 59 17.67 -22.05 4.18
C LYS A 59 16.34 -22.42 3.54
N THR A 60 15.28 -21.61 3.68
CA THR A 60 13.93 -21.98 3.22
C THR A 60 13.63 -21.52 1.79
N GLY A 61 14.52 -20.73 1.17
CA GLY A 61 14.40 -20.33 -0.22
C GLY A 61 13.21 -19.40 -0.45
N GLY A 62 13.32 -18.15 -0.01
CA GLY A 62 12.32 -17.11 -0.23
C GLY A 62 12.77 -15.81 0.40
N ARG A 63 12.12 -14.69 0.03
CA ARG A 63 12.34 -13.39 0.67
C ARG A 63 11.08 -12.99 1.42
N TYR A 64 11.22 -12.57 2.67
CA TYR A 64 10.18 -11.93 3.43
C TYR A 64 10.76 -10.68 4.08
N HIS A 65 10.71 -9.58 3.34
CA HIS A 65 11.27 -8.30 3.75
C HIS A 65 10.19 -7.38 4.32
N GLY A 66 10.49 -6.71 5.43
CA GLY A 66 9.68 -5.60 5.94
C GLY A 66 10.53 -4.37 6.20
N ASP A 67 9.95 -3.19 6.02
CA ASP A 67 10.56 -1.91 6.39
C ASP A 67 9.47 -0.96 6.89
N LEU A 68 9.84 -0.08 7.82
CA LEU A 68 8.92 0.74 8.58
C LEU A 68 9.11 2.22 8.29
N PHE A 69 8.00 2.96 8.36
CA PHE A 69 7.94 4.41 8.19
C PHE A 69 8.46 4.91 6.84
N LEU A 70 8.25 4.14 5.78
CA LEU A 70 8.67 4.49 4.42
C LEU A 70 8.20 5.88 3.98
N TRP A 71 6.98 6.29 4.36
CA TRP A 71 6.43 7.62 4.07
C TRP A 71 7.26 8.79 4.64
N LYS A 72 8.11 8.55 5.65
CA LYS A 72 8.99 9.58 6.22
C LYS A 72 10.25 9.82 5.39
N ARG A 73 10.66 8.84 4.56
CA ARG A 73 11.92 8.89 3.78
C ARG A 73 11.71 8.87 2.26
N GLY A 74 10.65 8.23 1.78
CA GLY A 74 10.37 8.08 0.36
C GLY A 74 9.21 8.97 -0.06
N LYS A 75 9.46 9.85 -1.04
CA LYS A 75 8.43 10.74 -1.59
C LYS A 75 7.22 9.95 -2.10
N ALA A 76 7.44 8.84 -2.83
CA ALA A 76 6.36 8.01 -3.36
C ALA A 76 5.42 7.47 -2.27
N PHE A 77 5.97 6.96 -1.17
CA PHE A 77 5.17 6.49 -0.03
C PHE A 77 4.49 7.63 0.72
N ARG A 78 5.10 8.82 0.74
CA ARG A 78 4.46 10.03 1.28
C ARG A 78 3.27 10.44 0.42
N ASP A 79 3.46 10.51 -0.89
CA ASP A 79 2.41 10.85 -1.85
C ASP A 79 1.27 9.82 -1.74
N LEU A 80 1.56 8.52 -1.57
CA LEU A 80 0.52 7.52 -1.32
C LEU A 80 -0.34 7.85 -0.10
N VAL A 81 0.28 8.30 0.99
CA VAL A 81 -0.44 8.60 2.24
C VAL A 81 -1.27 9.88 2.13
N PHE A 82 -0.78 10.91 1.43
CA PHE A 82 -1.39 12.24 1.47
C PHE A 82 -2.09 12.68 0.17
N ASP A 83 -1.72 12.12 -0.98
CA ASP A 83 -2.18 12.56 -2.30
C ASP A 83 -2.94 11.47 -3.09
N SER A 84 -3.08 10.27 -2.52
CA SER A 84 -3.82 9.15 -3.13
C SER A 84 -5.24 9.03 -2.57
N PRO A 85 -6.10 8.18 -3.15
CA PRO A 85 -7.45 7.95 -2.62
C PRO A 85 -7.46 7.17 -1.30
N ALA A 86 -6.32 6.66 -0.82
CA ALA A 86 -6.26 5.77 0.35
C ALA A 86 -6.93 6.35 1.60
N ALA A 87 -6.76 7.65 1.86
CA ALA A 87 -7.36 8.31 3.02
C ALA A 87 -8.89 8.40 2.91
N GLU A 88 -9.41 8.65 1.71
CA GLU A 88 -10.86 8.71 1.45
C GLU A 88 -11.49 7.31 1.55
N ILE A 89 -10.83 6.30 1.00
CA ILE A 89 -11.24 4.89 1.10
C ILE A 89 -11.33 4.46 2.57
N ALA A 90 -10.31 4.79 3.37
CA ALA A 90 -10.25 4.40 4.78
C ALA A 90 -11.21 5.19 5.68
N ALA A 91 -11.68 6.36 5.25
CA ALA A 91 -12.60 7.20 6.00
C ALA A 91 -14.08 6.85 5.79
N ARG A 92 -14.37 5.97 4.81
CA ARG A 92 -15.72 5.57 4.42
C ARG A 92 -16.32 4.54 5.36
#